data_AF-A0A359KQW9-F1
#
_entry.id   AF-A0A359KQW9-F1
#
_cell.length_a   1.000
_cell.length_b   1.000
_cell.length_c   1.000
_cell.angle_alpha   90.00
_cell.angle_beta   90.00
_cell.angle_gamma   90.00
#
_symmetry.space_group_name_H-M   'P 1'
#
loop_
_entity.id
_entity.type
_entity.pdbx_description
1 polymer ?
#
loop_
_entity_poly.entity_id
_entity_poly.type
_entity_poly.pdbx_seq_one_letter_code
_entity_poly.pdbx_strand_id
1 'polypeptide(L)'
;TGVETSFDGEAPDPFPNATYPVGYPITLKYFGAGDLTLTVATISAGGVAVPSFSSIGSGWLTRKTIQLAANKPLDEGKRYDIHVEGTANGQRFVRDWSFTTTTGDDELDLPGTPRPTPPPAPQPTPTPTPSPPPTRSQVPLDQLPDGLKSANALVQQLWWETDGPVARTEVDRSWLWGPNSWAAVTESYAESPAHRRQVYYFDKARMEVNDATGQRDGFVTAGLLVRDMILGKA
;
A
#
# COMPACT_ATOMS: atom_id res chain seq x y z
N THR A 1 -20.35 12.91 -1.48
CA THR A 1 -20.63 12.47 -2.85
C THR A 1 -19.56 11.47 -3.20
N GLY A 2 -19.95 10.19 -3.29
CA GLY A 2 -19.01 9.06 -3.38
C GLY A 2 -18.21 9.09 -4.67
N VAL A 3 -17.03 8.47 -4.61
CA VAL A 3 -16.19 8.21 -5.77
C VAL A 3 -16.91 7.18 -6.65
N GLU A 4 -16.98 7.40 -7.96
CA GLU A 4 -17.46 6.37 -8.88
C GLU A 4 -16.53 5.14 -8.79
N THR A 5 -17.12 3.96 -8.72
CA THR A 5 -16.39 2.68 -8.65
C THR A 5 -15.87 2.21 -10.02
N SER A 6 -15.92 3.06 -11.05
CA SER A 6 -15.49 2.78 -12.41
C SER A 6 -14.24 3.60 -12.77
N PHE A 7 -13.20 2.90 -13.22
CA PHE A 7 -11.96 3.47 -13.73
C PHE A 7 -11.96 3.40 -15.27
N ASP A 8 -12.62 4.36 -15.93
CA ASP A 8 -12.58 4.47 -17.39
C ASP A 8 -11.56 5.54 -17.81
N GLY A 9 -10.60 5.16 -18.67
CA GLY A 9 -9.71 6.12 -19.37
C GLY A 9 -8.26 6.23 -18.87
N GLU A 10 -7.80 5.39 -17.94
CA GLU A 10 -6.38 5.36 -17.58
C GLU A 10 -5.58 4.55 -18.62
N ALA A 11 -4.65 5.21 -19.32
CA ALA A 11 -3.72 4.56 -20.23
C ALA A 11 -2.35 4.43 -19.56
N PRO A 12 -1.75 3.21 -19.52
CA PRO A 12 -2.24 1.99 -20.14
C PRO A 12 -3.33 1.27 -19.32
N ASP A 13 -4.41 0.89 -19.99
CA ASP A 13 -5.48 0.06 -19.43
C ASP A 13 -4.94 -1.37 -19.25
N PRO A 14 -4.88 -1.90 -18.01
CA PRO A 14 -4.37 -3.25 -17.77
C PRO A 14 -5.29 -4.36 -18.32
N PHE A 15 -6.56 -4.05 -18.58
CA PHE A 15 -7.58 -4.99 -19.08
C PHE A 15 -8.42 -4.36 -20.21
N PRO A 16 -7.81 -4.04 -21.36
CA PRO A 16 -8.44 -3.25 -22.43
C PRO A 16 -9.63 -3.93 -23.12
N ASN A 17 -9.87 -5.21 -22.84
CA ASN A 17 -10.97 -5.99 -23.39
C ASN A 17 -12.05 -6.31 -22.33
N ALA A 18 -11.97 -5.73 -21.12
CA ALA A 18 -12.95 -5.96 -20.06
C ALA A 18 -14.19 -5.06 -20.23
N THR A 19 -15.32 -5.52 -19.70
CA THR A 19 -16.49 -4.66 -19.46
C THR A 19 -16.40 -4.09 -18.06
N TYR A 20 -16.33 -2.76 -17.95
CA TYR A 20 -16.26 -2.04 -16.68
C TYR A 20 -17.66 -1.79 -16.08
N PRO A 21 -17.79 -1.61 -14.73
CA PRO A 21 -16.71 -1.62 -13.74
C PRO A 21 -16.23 -3.04 -13.44
N VAL A 22 -14.93 -3.15 -13.17
CA VAL A 22 -14.29 -4.38 -12.72
C VAL A 22 -13.91 -4.27 -11.25
N GLY A 23 -13.51 -5.39 -10.62
CA GLY A 23 -13.00 -5.37 -9.25
C GLY A 23 -11.67 -4.62 -9.13
N TYR A 24 -11.35 -4.15 -7.93
CA TYR A 24 -10.04 -3.57 -7.66
C TYR A 24 -8.90 -4.56 -7.99
N PRO A 25 -7.78 -4.07 -8.53
CA PRO A 25 -6.67 -4.94 -8.89
C PRO A 25 -6.01 -5.55 -7.65
N ILE A 26 -5.80 -6.85 -7.71
CA ILE A 26 -5.01 -7.64 -6.78
C ILE A 26 -3.65 -7.86 -7.45
N THR A 27 -2.55 -7.57 -6.75
CA THR A 27 -1.21 -7.64 -7.33
C THR A 27 -0.28 -8.56 -6.58
N LEU A 28 0.51 -9.33 -7.31
CA LEU A 28 1.62 -10.15 -6.80
C LEU A 28 2.90 -9.73 -7.53
N LYS A 29 3.88 -9.23 -6.79
CA LYS A 29 5.14 -8.74 -7.37
C LYS A 29 6.34 -9.61 -7.00
N TYR A 30 7.15 -9.89 -8.00
CA TYR A 30 8.41 -10.60 -7.87
C TYR A 30 9.59 -9.61 -7.88
N PHE A 31 10.42 -9.66 -6.84
CA PHE A 31 11.58 -8.77 -6.66
C PHE A 31 12.93 -9.43 -7.01
N GLY A 32 12.95 -10.71 -7.35
CA GLY A 32 14.17 -11.44 -7.67
C GLY A 32 14.67 -11.25 -9.11
N ALA A 33 15.78 -11.90 -9.44
CA ALA A 33 16.40 -11.89 -10.77
C ALA A 33 15.55 -12.62 -11.82
N GLY A 34 15.81 -12.38 -13.11
CA GLY A 34 15.11 -13.07 -14.20
C GLY A 34 13.68 -12.63 -14.42
N ASP A 35 12.96 -13.37 -15.26
CA ASP A 35 11.61 -13.04 -15.71
C ASP A 35 10.51 -13.80 -14.94
N LEU A 36 9.28 -13.31 -15.10
CA LEU A 36 8.07 -13.89 -14.53
C LEU A 36 7.19 -14.43 -15.66
N THR A 37 6.66 -15.64 -15.50
CA THR A 37 5.59 -16.18 -16.35
C THR A 37 4.38 -16.52 -15.49
N LEU A 38 3.19 -16.44 -16.09
CA LEU A 38 1.92 -16.74 -15.44
C LEU A 38 1.27 -17.93 -16.14
N THR A 39 0.88 -18.94 -15.38
CA THR A 39 0.18 -20.12 -15.90
C THR A 39 -1.25 -20.18 -15.37
N VAL A 40 -1.43 -19.89 -14.08
CA VAL A 40 -2.74 -19.87 -13.43
C VAL A 40 -2.83 -18.62 -12.55
N ALA A 41 -3.96 -17.94 -12.58
CA ALA A 41 -4.34 -16.96 -11.56
C ALA A 41 -5.86 -16.92 -11.43
N THR A 42 -6.38 -17.27 -10.26
CA THR A 42 -7.82 -17.41 -10.03
C THR A 42 -8.24 -16.77 -8.72
N ILE A 43 -9.44 -16.19 -8.73
CA ILE A 43 -10.16 -15.74 -7.54
C ILE A 43 -11.28 -16.75 -7.27
N SER A 44 -11.49 -17.12 -6.01
CA SER A 44 -12.64 -17.92 -5.59
C SER A 44 -13.21 -17.42 -4.26
N ALA A 45 -14.48 -17.74 -3.98
CA ALA A 45 -15.11 -17.45 -2.70
C ALA A 45 -15.93 -18.66 -2.26
N GLY A 46 -15.63 -19.20 -1.07
CA GLY A 46 -16.27 -20.42 -0.58
C GLY A 46 -16.08 -21.62 -1.52
N GLY A 47 -14.93 -21.67 -2.22
CA GLY A 47 -14.61 -22.70 -3.21
C GLY A 47 -15.26 -22.53 -4.59
N VAL A 48 -16.07 -21.48 -4.80
CA VAL A 48 -16.68 -21.17 -6.11
C VAL A 48 -15.82 -20.16 -6.86
N ALA A 49 -15.48 -20.48 -8.12
CA ALA A 49 -14.69 -19.60 -8.96
C ALA A 49 -15.41 -18.25 -9.22
N VAL A 50 -14.69 -17.16 -9.01
CA VAL A 50 -15.12 -15.80 -9.37
C VAL A 50 -14.53 -15.48 -10.74
N PRO A 51 -15.36 -15.14 -11.74
CA PRO A 51 -14.86 -14.77 -13.06
C PRO A 51 -13.89 -13.59 -12.95
N SER A 52 -12.69 -13.78 -13.47
CA SER A 52 -11.57 -12.86 -13.30
C SER A 52 -10.68 -12.87 -14.53
N PHE A 53 -9.87 -11.83 -14.66
CA PHE A 53 -8.84 -11.68 -15.67
C PHE A 53 -7.50 -11.49 -14.99
N SER A 54 -6.42 -11.91 -15.64
CA SER A 54 -5.06 -11.72 -15.15
C SER A 54 -4.07 -11.40 -16.26
N SER A 55 -3.02 -10.68 -15.90
CA SER A 55 -1.94 -10.34 -16.80
C SER A 55 -0.64 -10.14 -16.01
N ILE A 56 0.49 -10.17 -16.71
CA ILE A 56 1.74 -9.59 -16.21
C ILE A 56 1.84 -8.21 -16.83
N GLY A 57 2.19 -7.20 -16.03
CA GLY A 57 2.38 -5.84 -16.54
C GLY A 57 3.42 -5.79 -17.66
N SER A 58 3.26 -4.90 -18.62
CA SER A 58 4.15 -4.78 -19.79
C SER A 58 5.22 -3.68 -19.64
N GLY A 59 5.06 -2.79 -18.67
CA GLY A 59 5.95 -1.65 -18.43
C GLY A 59 7.24 -2.06 -17.71
N TRP A 60 8.28 -1.23 -17.83
CA TRP A 60 9.58 -1.50 -17.18
C TRP A 60 9.46 -1.75 -15.67
N LEU A 61 8.55 -1.03 -15.00
CA LEU A 61 8.25 -1.17 -13.56
C LEU A 61 7.32 -2.34 -13.24
N THR A 62 6.46 -2.74 -14.19
CA THR A 62 5.34 -3.67 -13.95
C THR A 62 5.56 -5.05 -14.55
N ARG A 63 6.63 -5.26 -15.33
CA ARG A 63 7.03 -6.56 -15.94
C ARG A 63 7.31 -7.71 -14.98
N LYS A 64 7.34 -7.44 -13.67
CA LYS A 64 7.43 -8.46 -12.61
C LYS A 64 6.24 -8.44 -11.67
N THR A 65 5.13 -7.86 -12.11
CA THR A 65 3.90 -7.75 -11.33
C THR A 65 2.79 -8.50 -12.07
N ILE A 66 2.30 -9.56 -11.45
CA ILE A 66 1.04 -10.20 -11.83
C ILE A 66 -0.09 -9.32 -11.30
N GLN A 67 -1.05 -9.03 -12.16
CA GLN A 67 -2.25 -8.27 -11.87
C GLN A 67 -3.45 -9.19 -12.11
N LEU A 68 -4.39 -9.22 -11.19
CA LEU A 68 -5.60 -10.04 -11.23
C LEU A 68 -6.76 -9.16 -10.79
N ALA A 69 -7.88 -9.18 -11.48
CA ALA A 69 -9.11 -8.59 -10.94
C ALA A 69 -10.35 -9.36 -11.37
N ALA A 70 -11.39 -9.27 -10.56
CA ALA A 70 -12.69 -9.85 -10.86
C ALA A 70 -13.36 -9.06 -11.98
N ASN A 71 -14.18 -9.73 -12.79
CA ASN A 71 -14.89 -9.11 -13.90
C ASN A 71 -15.97 -8.09 -13.46
N LYS A 72 -16.24 -8.02 -12.16
CA LYS A 72 -17.15 -7.09 -11.49
C LYS A 72 -16.57 -6.76 -10.10
N PRO A 73 -17.00 -5.66 -9.45
CA PRO A 73 -16.66 -5.40 -8.06
C PRO A 73 -16.92 -6.59 -7.15
N LEU A 74 -16.01 -6.84 -6.20
CA LEU A 74 -16.16 -7.89 -5.21
C LEU A 74 -17.19 -7.48 -4.16
N ASP A 75 -17.99 -8.44 -3.68
CA ASP A 75 -18.92 -8.23 -2.56
C ASP A 75 -18.15 -7.84 -1.29
N GLU A 76 -18.72 -6.94 -0.49
CA GLU A 76 -18.22 -6.49 0.82
C GLU A 76 -18.30 -7.59 1.90
N GLY A 77 -17.46 -7.51 2.93
CA GLY A 77 -17.45 -8.44 4.06
C GLY A 77 -17.16 -9.92 3.72
N LYS A 78 -16.71 -10.21 2.50
CA LYS A 78 -16.60 -11.57 1.97
C LYS A 78 -15.15 -12.00 1.83
N ARG A 79 -14.88 -13.25 2.23
CA ARG A 79 -13.56 -13.87 2.06
C ARG A 79 -13.39 -14.36 0.63
N TYR A 80 -12.25 -14.02 0.05
CA TYR A 80 -11.79 -14.50 -1.24
C TYR A 80 -10.47 -15.23 -1.09
N ASP A 81 -10.32 -16.31 -1.84
CA ASP A 81 -9.12 -17.12 -1.92
C ASP A 81 -8.50 -16.92 -3.30
N ILE A 82 -7.20 -16.62 -3.31
CA ILE A 82 -6.41 -16.35 -4.50
C ILE A 82 -5.39 -17.46 -4.66
N HIS A 83 -5.32 -17.99 -5.88
CA HIS A 83 -4.37 -19.02 -6.27
C HIS A 83 -3.63 -18.56 -7.52
N VAL A 84 -2.30 -18.60 -7.47
CA VAL A 84 -1.43 -18.16 -8.56
C VAL A 84 -0.30 -19.16 -8.78
N GLU A 85 -0.10 -19.58 -10.03
CA GLU A 85 1.00 -20.41 -10.46
C GLU A 85 1.75 -19.80 -11.64
N GLY A 86 3.05 -20.05 -11.69
CA GLY A 86 3.88 -19.62 -12.80
C GLY A 86 5.33 -20.01 -12.62
N THR A 87 6.22 -19.31 -13.32
CA THR A 87 7.66 -19.42 -13.09
C THR A 87 8.26 -18.07 -12.76
N ALA A 88 9.20 -18.05 -11.82
CA ALA A 88 10.00 -16.90 -11.45
C ALA A 88 11.47 -17.29 -11.61
N ASN A 89 12.22 -16.59 -12.47
CA ASN A 89 13.59 -16.95 -12.82
C ASN A 89 13.73 -18.41 -13.31
N GLY A 90 12.75 -18.90 -14.07
CA GLY A 90 12.71 -20.27 -14.56
C GLY A 90 12.34 -21.34 -13.52
N GLN A 91 12.15 -20.97 -12.24
CA GLN A 91 11.68 -21.89 -11.21
C GLN A 91 10.18 -21.80 -11.02
N ARG A 92 9.48 -22.94 -10.96
CA ARG A 92 8.04 -22.98 -10.69
C ARG A 92 7.75 -22.40 -9.30
N PHE A 93 6.69 -21.60 -9.20
CA PHE A 93 6.12 -21.18 -7.94
C PHE A 93 4.61 -21.43 -7.90
N VAL A 94 4.10 -21.61 -6.69
CA VAL A 94 2.68 -21.59 -6.35
C VAL A 94 2.50 -20.62 -5.18
N ARG A 95 1.44 -19.81 -5.24
CA ARG A 95 1.05 -18.90 -4.16
C ARG A 95 -0.44 -18.98 -3.93
N ASP A 96 -0.80 -19.28 -2.70
CA ASP A 96 -2.16 -19.29 -2.20
C ASP A 96 -2.26 -18.30 -1.04
N TRP A 97 -3.25 -17.42 -1.09
CA TRP A 97 -3.56 -16.52 0.02
C TRP A 97 -5.03 -16.17 0.02
N SER A 98 -5.51 -15.64 1.14
CA SER A 98 -6.88 -15.16 1.24
C SER A 98 -6.91 -13.73 1.77
N PHE A 99 -7.98 -13.01 1.46
CA PHE A 99 -8.32 -11.76 2.13
C PHE A 99 -9.83 -11.66 2.30
N THR A 100 -10.27 -10.79 3.20
CA THR A 100 -11.67 -10.45 3.38
C THR A 100 -11.86 -8.99 2.98
N THR A 101 -12.83 -8.72 2.11
CA THR A 101 -13.22 -7.33 1.80
C THR A 101 -13.81 -6.67 3.04
N THR A 102 -13.57 -5.38 3.21
CA THR A 102 -14.21 -4.61 4.30
C THR A 102 -15.73 -4.56 4.09
N THR A 103 -16.48 -4.40 5.18
CA THR A 103 -17.90 -4.03 5.19
C THR A 103 -18.12 -2.52 4.97
N GLY A 104 -17.05 -1.73 4.85
CA GLY A 104 -17.11 -0.26 4.75
C GLY A 104 -17.11 0.45 6.11
N ASP A 105 -17.47 -0.25 7.18
CA ASP A 105 -17.43 0.23 8.57
C ASP A 105 -16.26 -0.34 9.38
N ASP A 106 -15.53 -1.31 8.81
CA ASP A 106 -14.33 -1.86 9.46
C ASP A 106 -13.24 -0.78 9.45
N GLU A 107 -12.82 -0.35 10.64
CA GLU A 107 -11.59 0.43 10.79
C GLU A 107 -10.45 -0.37 10.16
N LEU A 108 -9.58 0.28 9.38
CA LEU A 108 -8.32 -0.34 8.94
C LEU A 108 -7.52 -0.65 10.20
N ASP A 109 -7.73 -1.84 10.79
CA ASP A 109 -7.03 -2.35 11.96
C ASP A 109 -5.57 -2.63 11.56
N LEU A 110 -4.83 -1.54 11.35
CA LEU A 110 -3.39 -1.52 11.19
C LEU A 110 -2.85 -1.63 12.61
N PRO A 111 -2.25 -2.77 13.00
CA PRO A 111 -1.66 -2.90 14.34
C PRO A 111 -0.63 -1.79 14.54
N GLY A 112 -0.91 -0.82 15.43
CA GLY A 112 0.01 0.28 15.75
C GLY A 112 -0.62 1.69 15.85
N THR A 113 -1.87 1.91 15.43
CA THR A 113 -2.53 3.22 15.62
C THR A 113 -3.42 3.24 16.86
N PRO A 114 -3.01 3.87 17.98
CA PRO A 114 -3.92 4.08 19.10
C PRO A 114 -5.02 5.05 18.68
N ARG A 115 -6.28 4.61 18.78
CA ARG A 115 -7.47 5.46 18.66
C ARG A 115 -7.37 6.61 19.69
N PRO A 116 -7.60 7.89 19.31
CA PRO A 116 -7.86 8.92 20.31
C PRO A 116 -9.19 8.60 21.00
N THR A 117 -9.11 8.09 22.23
CA THR A 117 -10.27 7.85 23.08
C THR A 117 -10.98 9.19 23.34
N PRO A 118 -12.31 9.30 23.19
CA PRO A 118 -13.02 10.50 23.60
C PRO A 118 -12.71 10.79 25.09
N PRO A 119 -12.44 12.04 25.48
CA PRO A 119 -12.08 12.36 26.86
C PRO A 119 -13.19 11.92 27.81
N PRO A 120 -12.91 11.16 28.87
CA PRO A 120 -13.89 10.90 29.91
C PRO A 120 -14.31 12.20 30.60
N ALA A 121 -15.56 12.26 31.08
CA ALA A 121 -16.09 13.40 31.82
C ALA A 121 -15.18 13.75 33.02
N PRO A 122 -15.02 15.05 33.36
CA PRO A 122 -14.02 15.49 34.32
C PRO A 122 -14.32 14.95 35.72
N GLN A 123 -13.47 14.04 36.20
CA GLN A 123 -13.39 13.61 37.60
C GLN A 123 -12.20 14.33 38.26
N PRO A 124 -12.28 14.78 39.54
CA PRO A 124 -11.14 15.40 40.21
C PRO A 124 -9.97 14.41 40.25
N THR A 125 -8.90 14.74 39.52
CA THR A 125 -7.75 13.87 39.29
C THR A 125 -6.62 14.26 40.26
N PRO A 126 -6.02 13.32 41.02
CA PRO A 126 -4.75 13.58 41.70
C PRO A 126 -3.67 13.83 40.64
N THR A 127 -2.79 14.81 40.89
CA THR A 127 -1.71 15.22 39.99
C THR A 127 -0.98 14.02 39.37
N PRO A 128 -0.97 13.85 38.04
CA PRO A 128 -0.23 12.76 37.41
C PRO A 128 1.27 12.97 37.64
N THR A 129 1.93 11.96 38.20
CA THR A 129 3.39 11.84 38.13
C THR A 129 3.80 11.85 36.65
N PRO A 130 4.81 12.65 36.23
CA PRO A 130 5.24 12.64 34.84
C PRO A 130 5.68 11.23 34.43
N SER A 131 4.94 10.64 33.50
CA SER A 131 5.38 9.44 32.79
C SER A 131 6.55 9.84 31.89
N PRO A 132 7.67 9.09 31.86
CA PRO A 132 8.76 9.40 30.94
C PRO A 132 8.22 9.42 29.51
N PRO A 133 8.68 10.35 28.65
CA PRO A 133 8.28 10.38 27.26
C PRO A 133 8.55 9.01 26.61
N PRO A 134 7.66 8.50 25.73
CA PRO A 134 7.93 7.28 25.01
C PRO A 134 9.28 7.44 24.30
N THR A 135 10.23 6.58 24.64
CA THR A 135 11.51 6.55 23.94
C THR A 135 11.16 6.17 22.50
N ARG A 136 11.30 7.10 21.55
CA ARG A 136 11.22 6.77 20.12
C ARG A 136 12.21 5.64 19.89
N SER A 137 11.71 4.42 19.72
CA SER A 137 12.57 3.30 19.34
C SER A 137 13.13 3.65 17.97
N GLN A 138 14.43 3.93 17.89
CA GLN A 138 15.08 4.25 16.62
C GLN A 138 14.86 3.09 15.65
N VAL A 139 14.49 3.40 14.42
CA VAL A 139 14.34 2.40 13.37
C VAL A 139 15.70 1.72 13.12
N PRO A 140 15.79 0.38 13.23
CA PRO A 140 17.04 -0.32 12.96
C PRO A 140 17.33 -0.31 11.44
N LEU A 141 18.25 0.57 11.03
CA LEU A 141 18.59 0.79 9.61
C LEU A 141 19.09 -0.47 8.88
N ASP A 142 19.72 -1.38 9.61
CA ASP A 142 20.21 -2.66 9.09
C ASP A 142 19.08 -3.61 8.69
N GLN A 143 17.89 -3.46 9.30
CA GLN A 143 16.70 -4.25 8.99
C GLN A 143 15.80 -3.60 7.93
N LEU A 144 16.14 -2.38 7.47
CA LEU A 144 15.41 -1.74 6.38
C LEU A 144 15.83 -2.30 5.01
N PRO A 145 14.90 -2.38 4.05
CA PRO A 145 15.22 -2.56 2.64
C PRO A 145 16.19 -1.50 2.12
N ASP A 146 17.04 -1.84 1.14
CA ASP A 146 18.12 -0.96 0.68
C ASP A 146 17.64 0.41 0.20
N GLY A 147 16.50 0.48 -0.47
CA GLY A 147 15.92 1.74 -0.95
C GLY A 147 15.40 2.64 0.17
N LEU A 148 15.22 2.11 1.37
CA LEU A 148 14.79 2.85 2.56
C LEU A 148 15.95 3.28 3.46
N LYS A 149 17.12 2.65 3.36
CA LYS A 149 18.29 2.98 4.21
C LYS A 149 18.73 4.44 4.06
N SER A 150 18.60 5.01 2.87
CA SER A 150 18.91 6.42 2.60
C SER A 150 17.69 7.36 2.62
N ALA A 151 16.50 6.84 2.96
CA ALA A 151 15.29 7.64 3.02
C ALA A 151 15.26 8.59 4.23
N ASN A 152 14.37 9.58 4.18
CA ASN A 152 14.08 10.44 5.32
C ASN A 152 13.62 9.59 6.52
N ALA A 153 14.07 9.94 7.74
CA ALA A 153 13.75 9.19 8.96
C ALA A 153 12.24 9.00 9.20
N LEU A 154 11.40 9.96 8.79
CA LEU A 154 9.95 9.85 8.91
C LEU A 154 9.37 8.78 7.97
N VAL A 155 9.95 8.63 6.77
CA VAL A 155 9.58 7.59 5.81
C VAL A 155 10.02 6.22 6.32
N GLN A 156 11.23 6.14 6.87
CA GLN A 156 11.73 4.94 7.52
C GLN A 156 10.81 4.51 8.66
N GLN A 157 10.42 5.45 9.52
CA GLN A 157 9.54 5.19 10.66
C GLN A 157 8.16 4.71 10.21
N LEU A 158 7.50 5.42 9.28
CA LEU A 158 6.18 5.02 8.80
C LEU A 158 6.21 3.63 8.16
N TRP A 159 7.21 3.35 7.31
CA TRP A 159 7.36 2.01 6.72
C TRP A 159 7.65 0.95 7.79
N TRP A 160 8.50 1.25 8.78
CA TRP A 160 8.83 0.33 9.87
C TRP A 160 7.61 -0.07 10.71
N GLU A 161 6.74 0.90 11.01
CA GLU A 161 5.50 0.68 11.76
C GLU A 161 4.45 -0.05 10.94
N THR A 162 4.34 0.27 9.64
CA THR A 162 3.30 -0.30 8.77
C THR A 162 3.74 -1.59 8.08
N ASP A 163 4.77 -1.60 7.25
CA ASP A 163 5.16 -2.77 6.44
C ASP A 163 6.32 -3.58 7.05
N GLY A 164 7.02 -3.04 8.05
CA GLY A 164 8.08 -3.73 8.78
C GLY A 164 7.67 -5.08 9.39
N PRO A 165 6.48 -5.23 10.01
CA PRO A 165 6.02 -6.54 10.49
C PRO A 165 5.80 -7.58 9.38
N VAL A 166 5.34 -7.15 8.20
CA VAL A 166 5.20 -8.03 7.03
C VAL A 166 6.58 -8.47 6.54
N ALA A 167 7.52 -7.54 6.44
CA ALA A 167 8.90 -7.80 6.02
C ALA A 167 9.62 -8.81 6.93
N ARG A 168 9.36 -8.72 8.24
CA ARG A 168 9.92 -9.61 9.27
C ARG A 168 9.10 -10.89 9.47
N THR A 169 8.09 -11.14 8.64
CA THR A 169 7.21 -12.33 8.71
C THR A 169 6.50 -12.48 10.07
N GLU A 170 6.27 -11.38 10.77
CA GLU A 170 5.59 -11.36 12.08
C GLU A 170 4.07 -11.39 11.92
N VAL A 171 3.57 -10.96 10.76
CA VAL A 171 2.14 -10.96 10.40
C VAL A 171 1.96 -11.47 8.98
N ASP A 172 0.87 -12.21 8.74
CA ASP A 172 0.50 -12.71 7.41
C ASP A 172 -0.62 -11.85 6.82
N ARG A 173 -0.24 -10.73 6.19
CA ARG A 173 -1.15 -9.83 5.48
C ARG A 173 -0.46 -9.17 4.28
N SER A 174 -1.25 -8.56 3.41
CA SER A 174 -0.75 -7.78 2.28
C SER A 174 0.12 -6.58 2.72
N TRP A 175 1.04 -6.21 1.84
CA TRP A 175 1.82 -4.96 1.94
C TRP A 175 0.91 -3.74 1.73
N LEU A 176 1.11 -2.70 2.53
CA LEU A 176 0.45 -1.40 2.36
C LEU A 176 1.16 -0.55 1.30
N TRP A 177 2.48 -0.44 1.39
CA TRP A 177 3.33 0.33 0.47
C TRP A 177 4.10 -0.60 -0.47
N GLY A 178 4.67 -1.66 0.08
CA GLY A 178 5.51 -2.61 -0.63
C GLY A 178 6.86 -2.85 0.07
N PRO A 179 7.59 -3.89 -0.34
CA PRO A 179 8.79 -4.35 0.36
C PRO A 179 10.02 -3.48 0.19
N ASN A 180 10.00 -2.49 -0.70
CA ASN A 180 11.12 -1.57 -0.89
C ASN A 180 10.64 -0.27 -1.55
N SER A 181 11.37 0.82 -1.31
CA SER A 181 11.29 2.01 -2.17
C SER A 181 12.18 1.79 -3.40
N TRP A 182 11.64 1.99 -4.60
CA TRP A 182 12.38 1.78 -5.84
C TRP A 182 12.82 3.09 -6.51
N ALA A 183 12.29 4.24 -6.07
CA ALA A 183 12.77 5.55 -6.48
C ALA A 183 12.54 6.59 -5.39
N ALA A 184 13.50 7.49 -5.24
CA ALA A 184 13.39 8.70 -4.43
C ALA A 184 13.68 9.90 -5.33
N VAL A 185 12.72 10.80 -5.47
CA VAL A 185 12.83 11.95 -6.37
C VAL A 185 12.39 13.23 -5.68
N THR A 186 12.99 14.34 -6.08
CA THR A 186 12.53 15.66 -5.70
C THR A 186 11.63 16.19 -6.81
N GLU A 187 10.36 16.40 -6.50
CA GLU A 187 9.36 16.95 -7.43
C GLU A 187 9.13 18.43 -7.15
N SER A 188 8.81 19.20 -8.20
CA SER A 188 8.29 20.56 -8.04
C SER A 188 6.96 20.53 -7.32
N TYR A 189 6.77 21.39 -6.33
CA TYR A 189 5.54 21.50 -5.57
C TYR A 189 5.29 22.95 -5.21
N ALA A 190 4.44 23.61 -5.99
CA ALA A 190 4.25 25.05 -5.94
C ALA A 190 3.79 25.56 -4.57
N GLU A 191 3.10 24.71 -3.80
CA GLU A 191 2.51 25.05 -2.50
C GLU A 191 3.46 24.88 -1.30
N SER A 192 4.66 24.30 -1.44
CA SER A 192 5.65 24.32 -0.35
C SER A 192 6.50 25.59 -0.35
N PRO A 193 6.99 26.03 0.82
CA PRO A 193 7.93 27.16 0.93
C PRO A 193 9.21 27.01 0.09
N ALA A 194 9.61 25.77 -0.20
CA ALA A 194 10.80 25.45 -1.01
C ALA A 194 10.48 25.17 -2.49
N HIS A 195 9.21 25.29 -2.90
CA HIS A 195 8.68 24.92 -4.21
C HIS A 195 9.00 23.48 -4.66
N ARG A 196 9.36 22.61 -3.73
CA ARG A 196 9.78 21.21 -3.97
C ARG A 196 9.30 20.31 -2.84
N ARG A 197 9.10 19.04 -3.16
CA ARG A 197 8.81 17.97 -2.19
C ARG A 197 9.68 16.75 -2.47
N GLN A 198 10.13 16.08 -1.41
CA GLN A 198 10.81 14.80 -1.55
C GLN A 198 9.77 13.68 -1.56
N VAL A 199 9.82 12.84 -2.58
CA VAL A 199 8.85 11.76 -2.82
C VAL A 199 9.58 10.43 -2.90
N TYR A 200 9.00 9.40 -2.28
CA TYR A 200 9.49 8.03 -2.29
C TYR A 200 8.42 7.14 -2.92
N TYR A 201 8.79 6.47 -4.00
CA TYR A 201 7.92 5.58 -4.74
C TYR A 201 8.10 4.15 -4.25
N PHE A 202 6.98 3.50 -3.97
CA PHE A 202 6.87 2.10 -3.59
C PHE A 202 6.05 1.36 -4.63
N ASP A 203 5.86 0.06 -4.40
CA ASP A 203 5.09 -0.77 -5.31
C ASP A 203 3.63 -0.34 -5.43
N LYS A 204 2.99 0.01 -4.30
CA LYS A 204 1.54 0.23 -4.22
C LYS A 204 1.14 1.69 -4.12
N ALA A 205 2.08 2.55 -3.72
CA ALA A 205 1.83 3.97 -3.51
C ALA A 205 3.14 4.74 -3.45
N ARG A 206 3.05 6.03 -3.12
CA ARG A 206 4.19 6.89 -2.82
C ARG A 206 3.99 7.58 -1.47
N MET A 207 5.10 7.87 -0.81
CA MET A 207 5.15 8.70 0.40
C MET A 207 5.78 10.06 0.06
N GLU A 208 5.20 11.12 0.59
CA GLU A 208 5.66 12.49 0.39
C GLU A 208 6.09 13.08 1.74
N VAL A 209 7.28 13.67 1.80
CA VAL A 209 7.78 14.35 3.00
C VAL A 209 7.39 15.81 2.93
N ASN A 210 6.61 16.27 3.91
CA ASN A 210 6.20 17.66 4.05
C ASN A 210 7.05 18.37 5.10
N ASP A 211 7.50 19.57 4.75
CA ASP A 211 8.44 20.43 5.49
C ASP A 211 9.83 19.81 5.75
N ALA A 212 10.69 19.89 4.73
CA ALA A 212 12.10 19.51 4.81
C ALA A 212 13.01 20.59 5.41
N THR A 213 12.48 21.72 5.91
CA THR A 213 13.29 22.87 6.37
C THR A 213 13.67 22.82 7.85
N GLY A 214 13.10 21.88 8.61
CA GLY A 214 13.40 21.67 10.03
C GLY A 214 12.82 22.72 10.99
N GLN A 215 11.90 23.57 10.51
CA GLN A 215 11.25 24.60 11.34
C GLN A 215 9.94 24.14 12.00
N ARG A 216 9.36 23.02 11.55
CA ARG A 216 8.26 22.30 12.21
C ARG A 216 8.59 20.81 12.30
N ASP A 217 7.86 20.08 13.15
CA ASP A 217 7.84 18.61 13.09
C ASP A 217 7.31 18.20 11.70
N GLY A 218 8.22 17.82 10.81
CA GLY A 218 7.87 17.33 9.48
C GLY A 218 6.99 16.10 9.58
N PHE A 219 6.18 15.85 8.55
CA PHE A 219 5.26 14.70 8.51
C PHE A 219 5.28 14.05 7.13
N VAL A 220 4.92 12.76 7.10
CA VAL A 220 4.80 11.99 5.86
C VAL A 220 3.33 11.84 5.51
N THR A 221 2.99 12.08 4.25
CA THR A 221 1.66 11.79 3.70
C THR A 221 1.75 10.70 2.65
N ALA A 222 0.72 9.87 2.56
CA ALA A 222 0.44 9.13 1.33
C ALA A 222 0.23 10.17 0.21
N GLY A 223 0.82 9.96 -0.97
CA GLY A 223 0.65 10.91 -2.06
C GLY A 223 -0.83 11.17 -2.35
N LEU A 224 -1.23 12.43 -2.34
CA LEU A 224 -2.63 12.85 -2.48
C LEU A 224 -3.20 12.62 -3.88
N LEU A 225 -2.47 11.97 -4.79
CA LEU A 225 -2.82 11.83 -6.20
C LEU A 225 -4.25 11.31 -6.40
N VAL A 226 -4.68 10.34 -5.59
CA VAL A 226 -6.05 9.80 -5.64
C VAL A 226 -7.07 10.82 -5.12
N ARG A 227 -6.80 11.50 -3.99
CA ARG A 227 -7.67 12.56 -3.44
C ARG A 227 -7.80 13.74 -4.39
N ASP A 228 -6.70 14.19 -4.97
CA ASP A 228 -6.63 15.37 -5.82
C ASP A 228 -7.27 15.11 -7.20
N MET A 229 -7.17 13.86 -7.70
CA MET A 229 -7.87 13.40 -8.90
C MET A 229 -9.38 13.18 -8.66
N ILE A 230 -9.79 12.74 -7.47
CA ILE A 230 -11.21 12.61 -7.07
C ILE A 230 -11.86 13.97 -6.81
N LEU A 231 -11.11 14.93 -6.25
CA LEU A 231 -11.61 16.27 -5.91
C LEU A 231 -11.43 17.29 -7.05
N GLY A 232 -10.82 16.89 -8.17
CA GLY A 232 -10.59 17.75 -9.33
C GLY A 232 -9.72 18.96 -9.05
N LYS A 233 -8.73 18.84 -8.15
CA LYS A 233 -7.80 19.93 -7.81
C LYS A 233 -6.38 19.49 -8.13
N ALA A 234 -5.86 19.97 -9.27
CA ALA A 234 -4.44 19.98 -9.59
C ALA A 234 -3.91 21.42 -9.46
#